data_AF-A0A1H6Q6J0-F1
#
_entry.id   AF-A0A1H6Q6J0-F1
#
_cell.length_a   1.000
_cell.length_b   1.000
_cell.length_c   1.000
_cell.angle_alpha   90.00
_cell.angle_beta   90.00
_cell.angle_gamma   90.00
#
_symmetry.space_group_name_H-M   'P 1'
#
loop_
_entity.id
_entity.type
_entity.pdbx_description
1 polymer ?
#
loop_
_entity_poly.entity_id
_entity_poly.type
_entity_poly.pdbx_seq_one_letter_code
_entity_poly.pdbx_strand_id
1 'polypeptide(L)'
;MSQNVKIFYQPQYEDRICENGYVVFVNSEESLEKWRADPSTNIVNIVAAYQVWTTGKQGVNGELNEPSNLQLDTDWGTHKVDDIIPIILKEGSSKGSANLGHKFGTTNASMGPRVAH
;
A
#
# COMPACT_ATOMS: atom_id res chain seq x y z
N MET A 1 17.55 7.07 -17.50
CA MET A 1 16.07 7.04 -17.45
C MET A 1 15.69 6.83 -16.00
N SER A 2 15.19 7.87 -15.33
CA SER A 2 14.75 7.76 -13.94
C SER A 2 13.52 6.86 -13.90
N GLN A 3 13.64 5.69 -13.28
CA GLN A 3 12.51 4.77 -13.09
C GLN A 3 11.79 5.21 -11.81
N ASN A 4 10.58 5.73 -11.95
CA ASN A 4 9.74 6.03 -10.80
C ASN A 4 9.33 4.72 -10.12
N VAL A 5 9.41 4.68 -8.79
CA VAL A 5 9.03 3.49 -8.03
C VAL A 5 7.57 3.59 -7.65
N LYS A 6 6.80 2.58 -8.04
CA LYS A 6 5.38 2.45 -7.71
C LYS A 6 5.22 1.83 -6.33
N ILE A 7 4.68 2.60 -5.38
CA ILE A 7 4.34 2.14 -4.04
C ILE A 7 2.85 1.80 -4.03
N PHE A 8 2.53 0.54 -3.78
CA PHE A 8 1.14 0.07 -3.66
C PHE A 8 0.80 -0.20 -2.20
N TYR A 9 -0.36 0.28 -1.77
CA TYR A 9 -0.92 0.05 -0.45
C TYR A 9 -2.40 -0.29 -0.57
N GLN A 10 -2.82 -1.31 0.15
CA GLN A 10 -4.23 -1.68 0.25
C GLN A 10 -4.58 -1.76 1.73
N PRO A 11 -5.50 -0.91 2.23
CA PRO A 11 -5.90 -0.97 3.62
C PRO A 11 -6.57 -2.33 3.90
N GLN A 12 -6.04 -3.03 4.90
CA GLN A 12 -6.63 -4.25 5.45
C GLN A 12 -7.13 -3.92 6.85
N TYR A 13 -8.44 -3.76 6.99
CA TYR A 13 -9.08 -3.77 8.30
C TYR A 13 -9.51 -5.22 8.61
N GLU A 14 -9.31 -5.68 9.83
CA GLU A 14 -9.58 -7.07 10.26
C GLU A 14 -10.99 -7.59 9.88
N ASP A 15 -11.95 -6.69 9.73
CA ASP A 15 -13.35 -7.00 9.37
C ASP A 15 -13.74 -6.55 7.94
N ARG A 16 -12.89 -5.75 7.26
CA ARG A 16 -13.15 -5.25 5.90
C ARG A 16 -11.88 -5.23 5.07
N ILE A 17 -11.88 -6.06 4.02
CA ILE A 17 -10.92 -5.90 2.93
C ILE A 17 -11.41 -4.72 2.09
N CYS A 18 -10.71 -3.59 2.17
CA CYS A 18 -10.93 -2.53 1.20
C CYS A 18 -10.57 -3.07 -0.18
N GLU A 19 -11.55 -3.13 -1.07
CA GLU A 19 -11.35 -3.65 -2.44
C GLU A 19 -10.51 -2.69 -3.29
N ASN A 20 -10.41 -1.43 -2.88
CA ASN A 20 -9.67 -0.41 -3.60
C ASN A 20 -8.21 -0.40 -3.16
N GLY A 21 -7.33 -0.66 -4.12
CA GLY A 21 -5.90 -0.44 -3.95
C GLY A 21 -5.55 1.03 -4.15
N TYR A 22 -4.56 1.52 -3.41
CA TYR A 22 -4.03 2.86 -3.51
C TYR A 22 -2.56 2.84 -3.89
N VAL A 23 -2.14 3.83 -4.66
CA VAL A 23 -0.81 3.92 -5.24
C VAL A 23 -0.26 5.32 -5.08
N VAL A 24 1.02 5.42 -4.78
CA VAL A 24 1.82 6.64 -4.85
C VAL A 24 3.11 6.35 -5.63
N PHE A 25 3.58 7.33 -6.40
CA PHE A 25 4.84 7.24 -7.11
C PHE A 25 5.92 8.03 -6.39
N VAL A 26 7.09 7.40 -6.23
CA VAL A 26 8.28 8.06 -5.69
C VAL A 26 9.37 8.16 -6.74
N ASN A 27 10.24 9.16 -6.58
CA ASN A 27 11.36 9.40 -7.49
C ASN A 27 12.37 8.24 -7.45
N SER A 28 12.61 7.64 -6.28
CA SER A 28 13.54 6.53 -6.08
C SER A 28 13.27 5.79 -4.76
N GLU A 29 13.63 4.50 -4.69
CA GLU A 29 13.54 3.70 -3.46
C GLU A 29 14.48 4.23 -2.37
N GLU A 30 15.68 4.69 -2.73
CA GLU A 30 16.63 5.28 -1.78
C GLU A 30 16.04 6.50 -1.06
N SER A 31 15.29 7.35 -1.78
CA SER A 31 14.61 8.51 -1.19
C SER A 31 13.51 8.10 -0.22
N LEU A 32 12.80 7.01 -0.51
CA LEU A 32 11.80 6.43 0.37
C LEU A 32 12.44 5.87 1.64
N GLU A 33 13.54 5.11 1.51
CA GLU A 33 14.26 4.53 2.65
C GLU A 33 14.85 5.62 3.56
N LYS A 34 15.46 6.65 2.97
CA LYS A 34 15.95 7.82 3.72
C LYS A 34 14.83 8.54 4.45
N TRP A 35 13.66 8.72 3.82
CA TRP A 35 12.51 9.34 4.47
C TRP A 35 11.89 8.47 5.57
N ARG A 36 11.87 7.14 5.39
CA ARG A 36 11.45 6.19 6.43
C ARG A 36 12.37 6.25 7.65
N ALA A 37 13.67 6.48 7.45
CA ALA A 37 14.64 6.68 8.52
C ALA A 37 14.54 8.08 9.15
N ASP A 38 14.40 9.13 8.34
CA ASP A 38 14.29 10.53 8.77
C ASP A 38 13.15 11.27 8.05
N PRO A 39 11.99 11.45 8.70
CA PRO A 39 10.84 12.12 8.11
C PRO A 39 10.96 13.65 8.08
N SER A 40 12.13 14.24 8.36
CA SER A 40 12.34 15.70 8.26
C SER A 40 12.38 16.18 6.81
N THR A 41 12.59 15.26 5.86
CA THR A 41 12.58 15.58 4.43
C THR A 41 11.15 15.79 3.94
N ASN A 42 10.92 16.88 3.21
CA ASN A 42 9.60 17.17 2.64
C ASN A 42 9.19 16.08 1.64
N ILE A 43 8.02 15.48 1.88
CA ILE A 43 7.42 14.42 1.05
C ILE A 43 7.35 14.84 -0.42
N VAL A 44 7.06 16.12 -0.70
CA VAL A 44 6.95 16.68 -2.06
C VAL A 44 8.23 16.49 -2.87
N ASN A 45 9.40 16.47 -2.23
CA ASN A 45 10.68 16.31 -2.92
C ASN A 45 11.02 14.84 -3.23
N ILE A 46 10.43 13.90 -2.51
CA ILE A 46 10.69 12.46 -2.70
C ILE A 46 9.62 11.79 -3.59
N VAL A 47 8.38 12.29 -3.56
CA VAL A 47 7.33 11.79 -4.44
C VAL A 47 7.52 12.34 -5.86
N ALA A 48 7.15 11.54 -6.84
CA ALA A 48 7.15 11.96 -8.24
C ALA A 48 5.98 12.90 -8.54
N ALA A 49 4.85 12.66 -7.89
CA ALA A 49 3.71 13.55 -7.89
C ALA A 49 2.99 13.45 -6.56
N TYR A 50 2.58 14.60 -6.03
CA TYR A 50 1.91 14.73 -4.75
C TYR A 50 0.40 14.51 -4.92
N GLN A 51 0.07 13.29 -5.36
CA GLN A 51 -1.29 12.85 -5.63
C GLN A 51 -1.40 11.37 -5.25
N VAL A 52 -2.60 10.95 -4.91
CA VAL A 52 -2.93 9.56 -4.60
C VAL A 52 -3.73 8.99 -5.75
N TRP A 53 -3.33 7.84 -6.27
CA TRP A 53 -4.07 7.11 -7.29
C TRP A 53 -4.75 5.90 -6.68
N THR A 54 -5.87 5.48 -7.25
CA THR A 54 -6.49 4.21 -6.95
C THR A 54 -6.42 3.29 -8.16
N THR A 55 -6.20 2.00 -7.93
CA THR A 55 -6.27 0.97 -8.97
C THR A 55 -7.63 0.28 -9.05
N GLY A 56 -8.59 0.75 -8.23
CA GLY A 56 -9.87 0.08 -8.00
C GLY A 56 -9.67 -1.40 -7.64
N LYS A 57 -10.61 -2.25 -8.10
CA LYS A 57 -10.65 -3.69 -7.86
C LYS A 57 -9.63 -4.50 -8.68
N GLN A 58 -8.80 -3.85 -9.50
CA GLN A 58 -7.86 -4.53 -10.40
C GLN A 58 -6.45 -4.73 -9.80
N GLY A 59 -6.26 -4.34 -8.53
CA GLY A 59 -5.01 -4.57 -7.79
C GLY A 59 -3.81 -3.84 -8.38
N VAL A 60 -2.58 -4.35 -8.15
CA VAL A 60 -1.33 -3.65 -8.49
C VAL A 60 -1.15 -3.31 -9.98
N ASN A 61 -1.82 -4.04 -10.89
CA ASN A 61 -1.75 -3.82 -12.34
C ASN A 61 -3.00 -3.12 -12.90
N GLY A 62 -3.90 -2.67 -12.03
CA GLY A 62 -5.10 -1.93 -12.42
C GLY A 62 -4.78 -0.56 -13.01
N GLU A 63 -5.77 -0.02 -13.72
CA GLU A 63 -5.70 1.34 -14.26
C GLU A 63 -5.67 2.35 -13.12
N LEU A 64 -4.72 3.29 -13.21
CA LEU A 64 -4.53 4.33 -12.20
C LEU A 64 -5.55 5.42 -12.44
N ASN A 65 -6.54 5.48 -11.57
CA ASN A 65 -7.59 6.47 -11.58
C ASN A 65 -7.47 7.39 -10.38
N GLU A 66 -8.04 8.59 -10.48
CA GLU A 66 -8.14 9.49 -9.34
C GLU A 66 -9.26 9.02 -8.41
N PRO A 67 -8.98 8.80 -7.12
CA PRO A 67 -10.01 8.45 -6.16
C PRO A 67 -10.95 9.64 -5.93
N SER A 68 -12.24 9.37 -5.79
CA SER A 68 -13.21 10.40 -5.40
C SER A 68 -13.06 10.74 -3.91
N ASN A 69 -13.33 12.00 -3.53
CA ASN A 69 -13.30 12.43 -2.12
C ASN A 69 -14.12 11.53 -1.19
N LEU A 70 -15.27 11.05 -1.65
CA LEU A 70 -16.12 10.11 -0.90
C LEU A 70 -15.42 8.77 -0.64
N GLN A 71 -14.64 8.29 -1.61
CA GLN A 71 -13.89 7.05 -1.49
C GLN A 71 -12.81 7.18 -0.41
N LEU A 72 -12.06 8.28 -0.46
CA LEU A 72 -11.01 8.61 0.51
C LEU A 72 -11.59 8.70 1.93
N ASP A 73 -12.70 9.41 2.09
CA ASP A 73 -13.39 9.57 3.37
C ASP A 73 -13.89 8.22 3.92
N THR A 74 -14.38 7.34 3.04
CA THR A 74 -14.88 6.01 3.44
C THR A 74 -13.75 5.06 3.84
N ASP A 75 -12.64 5.05 3.10
CA ASP A 75 -11.50 4.15 3.34
C ASP A 75 -10.58 4.63 4.46
N TRP A 76 -10.34 5.94 4.55
CA TRP A 76 -9.35 6.53 5.45
C TRP A 76 -9.95 7.45 6.52
N GLY A 77 -11.25 7.78 6.45
CA GLY A 77 -11.86 8.78 7.33
C GLY A 77 -11.41 10.21 7.04
N THR A 78 -10.62 10.41 5.99
CA THR A 78 -10.10 11.71 5.56
C THR A 78 -9.92 11.73 4.05
N HIS A 79 -10.19 12.88 3.43
CA HIS A 79 -9.91 13.14 2.02
C HIS A 79 -8.61 13.94 1.82
N LYS A 80 -7.85 14.18 2.89
CA LYS A 80 -6.60 14.92 2.83
C LYS A 80 -5.46 14.03 2.39
N VAL A 81 -4.99 14.25 1.16
CA VAL A 81 -3.82 13.55 0.62
C VAL A 81 -2.56 13.69 1.49
N ASP A 82 -2.43 14.79 2.22
CA ASP A 82 -1.30 15.05 3.14
C ASP A 82 -1.22 14.03 4.29
N ASP A 83 -2.36 13.58 4.81
CA ASP A 83 -2.41 12.55 5.86
C ASP A 83 -2.25 11.14 5.27
N ILE A 84 -2.70 10.94 4.03
CA ILE A 84 -2.75 9.63 3.37
C ILE A 84 -1.38 9.22 2.80
N ILE A 85 -0.72 10.11 2.07
CA ILE A 85 0.57 9.85 1.43
C ILE A 85 1.61 9.30 2.43
N PRO A 86 1.84 9.89 3.62
CA PRO A 86 2.82 9.36 4.56
C PRO A 86 2.47 7.96 5.07
N ILE A 87 1.18 7.60 5.17
CA ILE A 87 0.75 6.24 5.53
C ILE A 87 1.15 5.27 4.42
N ILE A 88 0.82 5.60 3.16
CA ILE A 88 1.19 4.78 1.99
C ILE A 88 2.71 4.66 1.86
N LEU A 89 3.48 5.71 2.16
CA LEU A 89 4.94 5.65 2.11
C LEU A 89 5.52 4.79 3.24
N LYS A 90 4.91 4.80 4.43
CA LYS A 90 5.35 3.97 5.57
C LYS A 90 4.98 2.50 5.42
N GLU A 91 3.71 2.23 5.10
CA GLU A 91 3.15 0.88 5.09
C GLU A 91 3.06 0.26 3.68
N GLY A 92 3.07 1.10 2.65
CA GLY A 92 3.02 0.64 1.27
C GLY A 92 4.28 -0.11 0.87
N SER A 93 4.11 -0.97 -0.12
CA SER A 93 5.16 -1.83 -0.65
C SER A 93 5.60 -1.32 -2.02
N SER A 94 6.89 -1.03 -2.19
CA SER A 94 7.51 -0.91 -3.50
C SER A 94 7.49 -2.30 -4.14
N LYS A 95 6.72 -2.49 -5.21
CA LYS A 95 6.75 -3.76 -5.96
C LYS A 95 8.02 -3.87 -6.83
N GLY A 96 9.19 -3.63 -6.22
CA GLY A 96 10.49 -4.15 -6.64
C GLY A 96 10.82 -5.48 -5.95
N SER A 97 10.15 -5.79 -4.84
CA SER A 97 10.17 -7.12 -4.22
C SER A 97 8.73 -7.59 -4.09
N ALA A 98 8.39 -8.64 -4.83
CA ALA A 98 7.17 -9.39 -4.64
C ALA A 98 7.22 -10.12 -3.29
N ASN A 99 7.16 -9.38 -2.17
CA ASN A 99 6.62 -9.93 -0.94
C ASN A 99 5.14 -9.59 -0.92
N LEU A 100 4.39 -10.45 -1.61
CA LEU A 100 3.00 -10.74 -1.27
C LEU A 100 2.98 -11.11 0.22
N GLY A 101 2.86 -10.10 1.08
CA GLY A 101 2.65 -10.21 2.52
C GLY A 101 1.29 -10.79 2.88
N HIS A 102 0.67 -11.56 2.00
CA HIS A 102 -0.38 -12.50 2.37
C HIS A 102 0.26 -13.77 2.92
N LYS A 103 1.00 -13.64 4.02
CA LYS A 103 0.99 -14.68 5.04
C LYS A 103 -0.29 -14.47 5.85
N PHE A 104 -1.42 -14.74 5.22
CA PHE A 104 -2.60 -15.10 5.97
C PHE A 104 -2.20 -16.31 6.81
N GLY A 105 -2.10 -16.10 8.11
CA GLY A 105 -2.05 -17.19 9.06
C GLY A 105 -3.32 -18.00 8.89
N THR A 106 -3.22 -19.14 8.20
CA THR A 106 -4.01 -20.29 8.57
C THR A 106 -3.02 -21.32 9.10
N THR A 107 -2.75 -21.23 10.40
CA THR A 107 -2.39 -22.38 11.20
C THR A 107 -3.49 -23.42 10.97
N ASN A 108 -3.31 -24.28 9.97
CA ASN A 108 -4.00 -25.56 9.93
C ASN A 108 -2.99 -26.65 10.26
N ALA A 109 -2.51 -26.63 11.50
CA ALA A 109 -1.95 -27.79 12.15
C ALA A 109 -3.10 -28.74 12.51
N SER A 110 -3.74 -29.36 11.50
CA SER A 110 -4.60 -30.52 11.74
C SER A 110 -3.72 -31.72 12.09
N MET A 111 -3.16 -31.74 13.30
CA MET A 111 -2.77 -32.98 13.95
C MET A 111 -4.06 -33.68 14.40
N GLY A 112 -4.69 -34.39 13.46
CA GLY A 112 -5.72 -35.38 13.77
C GLY A 112 -5.06 -36.64 14.35
N PRO A 113 -5.67 -37.30 15.36
CA PRO A 113 -5.02 -38.36 16.10
C PRO A 113 -4.82 -39.62 15.25
N ARG A 114 -3.63 -40.20 15.39
CA ARG A 114 -3.36 -41.63 15.19
C ARG A 114 -4.57 -42.49 15.60
N VAL A 115 -5.19 -43.19 14.67
CA VAL A 115 -6.00 -44.36 14.97
C VAL A 115 -5.46 -45.53 14.17
N ALA A 116 -5.00 -46.54 14.90
CA ALA A 116 -4.53 -47.80 14.39
C ALA A 116 -5.72 -48.65 13.93
N HIS A 117 -5.54 -49.36 12.81
CA HIS A 117 -6.17 -50.66 12.58
C HIS A 117 -5.24 -51.51 11.73
#